data_AF-A0A7C5W1C1-F1
#
_entry.id   AF-A0A7C5W1C1-F1
#
_cell.length_a   1.000
_cell.length_b   1.000
_cell.length_c   1.000
_cell.angle_alpha   90.00
_cell.angle_beta   90.00
_cell.angle_gamma   90.00
#
_symmetry.space_group_name_H-M   'P 1'
#
loop_
_entity.id
_entity.type
_entity.pdbx_description
1 polymer ?
#
loop_
_entity_poly.entity_id
_entity_poly.type
_entity_poly.pdbx_seq_one_letter_code
_entity_poly.pdbx_strand_id
1 'polypeptide(L)'
;LMQETLPMLCYIATGGVEPELTFILDIQPEVGLSRLKERTELNETKKDRFESEDIEFHRRVREFYIELAQSSDNIILVNASDDVFSVFWDVLHKLYKFSREKFK
;
A
#
# COMPACT_ATOMS: atom_id res chain seq x y z
N LEU A 1 12.46 -12.48 -17.81
CA LEU A 1 12.30 -13.68 -16.95
C LEU A 1 11.65 -13.34 -15.61
N MET A 2 12.32 -12.70 -14.63
CA MET A 2 11.67 -12.37 -13.34
C MET A 2 10.42 -11.49 -13.46
N GLN A 3 10.44 -10.46 -14.33
CA GLN A 3 9.30 -9.55 -14.53
C GLN A 3 8.02 -10.25 -15.04
N GLU A 4 8.15 -11.36 -15.76
CA GLU A 4 6.99 -12.13 -16.27
C GLU A 4 6.54 -13.21 -15.28
N THR A 5 7.43 -13.62 -14.37
CA THR A 5 7.16 -14.74 -13.46
C THR A 5 6.19 -14.35 -12.35
N LEU A 6 6.32 -13.12 -11.81
CA LEU A 6 5.47 -12.65 -10.72
C LEU A 6 4.00 -12.45 -11.15
N PRO A 7 3.69 -11.73 -12.24
CA PRO A 7 2.31 -11.62 -12.74
C PRO A 7 1.69 -12.98 -13.05
N MET A 8 2.45 -13.89 -13.66
CA MET A 8 1.99 -15.26 -13.95
C MET A 8 1.67 -16.04 -12.68
N LEU A 9 2.52 -15.94 -11.65
CA LEU A 9 2.28 -16.60 -10.37
C LEU A 9 1.03 -16.03 -9.68
N CYS A 10 0.86 -14.71 -9.70
CA CYS A 10 -0.35 -14.05 -9.18
C CYS A 10 -1.60 -14.53 -9.92
N TYR A 11 -1.57 -14.60 -11.24
CA TYR A 11 -2.69 -15.09 -12.05
C TYR A 11 -3.06 -16.54 -11.70
N ILE A 12 -2.07 -17.44 -11.60
CA ILE A 12 -2.31 -18.84 -11.25
C ILE A 12 -2.88 -18.96 -9.83
N ALA A 13 -2.31 -18.24 -8.86
CA ALA A 13 -2.71 -18.33 -7.46
C ALA A 13 -4.12 -17.76 -7.21
N THR A 14 -4.50 -16.73 -7.97
CA THR A 14 -5.79 -16.04 -7.82
C THR A 14 -6.86 -16.54 -8.80
N GLY A 15 -6.49 -17.35 -9.79
CA GLY A 15 -7.38 -17.70 -10.90
C GLY A 15 -7.73 -16.51 -11.81
N GLY A 16 -6.85 -15.51 -11.88
CA GLY A 16 -7.07 -14.28 -12.65
C GLY A 16 -8.02 -13.28 -11.99
N VAL A 17 -8.36 -13.47 -10.72
CA VAL A 17 -9.16 -12.48 -9.97
C VAL A 17 -8.27 -11.31 -9.58
N GLU A 18 -8.59 -10.14 -10.11
CA GLU A 18 -7.89 -8.88 -9.82
C GLU A 18 -8.81 -7.88 -9.12
N PRO A 19 -8.27 -7.04 -8.22
CA PRO A 19 -9.04 -6.00 -7.57
C PRO A 19 -9.48 -4.94 -8.59
N GLU A 20 -10.74 -4.53 -8.51
CA GLU A 20 -11.26 -3.46 -9.35
C GLU A 20 -10.75 -2.07 -8.95
N LEU A 21 -10.28 -1.94 -7.71
CA LEU A 21 -9.69 -0.74 -7.14
C LEU A 21 -8.75 -1.14 -6.00
N THR A 22 -7.55 -0.57 -5.97
CA THR A 22 -6.58 -0.74 -4.89
C THR A 22 -6.12 0.62 -4.39
N PHE A 23 -6.07 0.80 -3.07
CA PHE A 23 -5.46 1.98 -2.44
C PHE A 23 -4.09 1.62 -1.88
N ILE A 24 -3.07 2.40 -2.25
CA ILE A 24 -1.75 2.33 -1.63
C ILE A 24 -1.63 3.53 -0.70
N LEU A 25 -1.50 3.23 0.60
CA LEU A 25 -1.24 4.23 1.63
C LEU A 25 0.26 4.57 1.62
N ASP A 26 0.64 5.56 0.81
CA ASP A 26 2.03 5.99 0.69
C ASP A 26 2.48 6.73 1.94
N ILE A 27 3.55 6.25 2.57
CA ILE A 27 4.15 6.86 3.73
C ILE A 27 5.67 6.74 3.65
N GLN A 28 6.36 7.78 4.11
CA GLN A 28 7.81 7.72 4.28
C GLN A 28 8.16 6.58 5.26
N PRO A 29 9.11 5.69 4.93
CA PRO A 29 9.45 4.54 5.77
C PRO A 29 9.81 4.92 7.22
N GLU A 30 10.48 6.05 7.42
CA GLU A 30 10.88 6.56 8.73
C GLU A 30 9.66 6.86 9.60
N VAL A 31 8.63 7.49 9.02
CA VAL A 31 7.37 7.81 9.71
C VAL A 31 6.61 6.53 10.03
N GLY A 32 6.52 5.61 9.08
CA GLY A 32 5.87 4.31 9.27
C GLY A 32 6.50 3.48 10.39
N LEU A 33 7.83 3.40 10.42
CA LEU A 33 8.58 2.70 11.46
C LEU A 33 8.46 3.38 12.82
N SER A 34 8.37 4.71 12.87
CA SER A 34 8.10 5.44 14.12
C SER A 34 6.73 5.06 14.70
N ARG A 35 5.68 5.11 13.87
CA ARG A 35 4.31 4.72 14.28
C ARG A 35 4.24 3.25 14.72
N LEU A 36 5.01 2.37 14.06
CA LEU A 36 5.11 0.97 14.45
C LEU A 36 5.74 0.79 15.85
N LYS A 37 6.83 1.52 16.15
CA LYS A 37 7.47 1.48 17.47
C LYS A 37 6.50 1.89 18.57
N GLU A 38 5.82 3.01 18.39
CA GLU A 38 4.78 3.48 19.33
C GLU A 38 3.72 2.40 19.58
N ARG A 39 3.23 1.74 18.52
CA ARG A 39 2.22 0.68 18.63
C ARG A 39 2.74 -0.57 19.36
N THR A 40 3.98 -0.98 19.10
CA THR A 40 4.58 -2.19 19.67
C THR A 40 4.94 -2.00 21.15
N GLU A 41 5.37 -0.79 21.53
CA GLU A 41 5.58 -0.39 22.93
C GLU A 41 4.26 -0.36 23.73
N LEU A 42 3.18 0.15 23.13
CA LEU A 42 1.87 0.23 23.79
C LEU A 42 1.16 -1.12 23.97
N ASN A 43 1.38 -2.07 23.06
CA ASN A 43 0.62 -3.33 22.99
C ASN A 43 1.48 -4.59 23.22
N GLU A 44 2.71 -4.46 23.72
CA GLU A 44 3.69 -5.56 23.93
C GLU A 44 3.83 -6.51 22.73
N THR A 45 3.58 -6.01 21.52
CA THR A 45 3.56 -6.83 20.31
C THR A 45 4.97 -6.91 19.76
N LYS A 46 5.49 -8.12 19.55
CA LYS A 46 6.81 -8.30 18.92
C LYS A 46 6.73 -7.94 17.45
N LYS A 47 7.80 -7.31 16.97
CA LYS A 47 8.00 -7.08 15.54
C LYS A 47 8.06 -8.40 14.78
N ASP A 48 7.43 -8.44 13.61
CA ASP A 48 7.59 -9.57 12.71
C ASP A 48 8.93 -9.53 11.94
N ARG A 49 9.16 -10.53 11.08
CA ARG A 49 10.38 -10.64 10.29
C ARG A 49 10.60 -9.41 9.40
N PHE A 50 9.56 -8.91 8.76
CA PHE A 50 9.66 -7.79 7.80
C PHE A 50 9.76 -6.44 8.50
N GLU A 51 9.09 -6.28 9.64
CA GLU A 51 9.18 -5.10 10.52
C GLU A 51 10.57 -4.92 11.17
N SER A 52 11.39 -5.97 11.11
CA SER A 52 12.76 -6.00 11.63
C SER A 52 13.83 -5.79 10.54
N GLU A 53 13.44 -5.64 9.28
CA GLU A 53 14.34 -5.33 8.17
C GLU A 53 14.91 -3.90 8.28
N ASP A 54 15.95 -3.63 7.49
CA ASP A 54 16.57 -2.30 7.47
C ASP A 54 15.72 -1.25 6.75
N ILE A 55 16.06 0.03 6.96
CA ILE A 55 15.33 1.15 6.33
C ILE A 55 15.39 1.09 4.80
N GLU A 56 16.48 0.57 4.22
CA GLU A 56 16.63 0.46 2.77
C GLU A 56 15.67 -0.56 2.16
N PHE A 57 15.39 -1.66 2.87
CA PHE A 57 14.36 -2.61 2.51
C PHE A 57 13.00 -1.92 2.39
N HIS A 58 12.62 -1.14 3.39
CA HIS A 58 11.35 -0.42 3.38
C HIS A 58 11.29 0.67 2.28
N ARG A 59 12.42 1.34 1.98
CA ARG A 59 12.51 2.29 0.85
C ARG A 59 12.29 1.60 -0.48
N ARG A 60 12.96 0.47 -0.75
CA ARG A 60 12.74 -0.32 -1.98
C ARG A 60 11.31 -0.83 -2.11
N VAL A 61 10.69 -1.26 -1.00
CA VAL A 61 9.29 -1.69 -1.00
C VAL A 61 8.36 -0.54 -1.38
N ARG A 62 8.58 0.65 -0.81
CA ARG A 62 7.81 1.83 -1.14
C ARG A 62 7.97 2.23 -2.61
N GLU A 63 9.21 2.28 -3.10
CA GLU A 63 9.51 2.62 -4.51
C GLU A 63 8.74 1.69 -5.46
N PHE A 64 8.78 0.38 -5.22
CA PHE A 64 8.03 -0.59 -6.01
C PHE A 64 6.51 -0.34 -5.99
N TYR A 65 5.92 -0.02 -4.84
CA TYR A 65 4.49 0.30 -4.76
C TYR A 65 4.12 1.60 -5.49
N ILE A 66 5.00 2.60 -5.48
CA ILE A 66 4.80 3.84 -6.25
C ILE A 66 4.89 3.56 -7.75
N GLU A 67 5.88 2.79 -8.20
CA GLU A 67 6.01 2.35 -9.60
C GLU A 67 4.78 1.55 -10.06
N LEU A 68 4.26 0.68 -9.20
CA LEU A 68 3.06 -0.10 -9.47
C LEU A 68 1.83 0.82 -9.65
N ALA A 69 1.68 1.85 -8.81
CA ALA A 69 0.60 2.82 -8.95
C ALA A 69 0.71 3.68 -10.22
N GLN A 70 1.93 3.92 -10.72
CA GLN A 70 2.15 4.67 -11.96
C GLN A 70 1.85 3.84 -13.21
N SER A 71 1.89 2.51 -13.10
CA SER A 71 1.69 1.59 -14.22
C SER A 71 0.27 1.02 -14.30
N SER A 72 -0.63 1.36 -13.38
CA SER A 72 -2.00 0.84 -13.35
C SER A 72 -3.05 1.88 -12.92
N ASP A 73 -4.08 2.07 -13.73
CA ASP A 73 -5.13 3.07 -13.49
C ASP A 73 -6.08 2.73 -12.32
N ASN A 74 -6.19 1.45 -11.95
CA ASN A 74 -7.01 0.99 -10.82
C ASN A 74 -6.28 1.03 -9.47
N ILE A 75 -5.05 1.56 -9.43
CA ILE A 75 -4.25 1.69 -8.21
C ILE A 75 -4.09 3.18 -7.89
N ILE A 76 -4.59 3.59 -6.71
CA ILE A 76 -4.62 4.99 -6.31
C ILE A 76 -3.72 5.18 -5.08
N LEU A 77 -2.72 6.07 -5.21
CA LEU A 77 -1.91 6.51 -4.08
C LEU A 77 -2.71 7.43 -3.15
N VAL A 78 -2.54 7.25 -1.85
CA VAL A 78 -3.11 8.07 -0.77
C VAL A 78 -1.96 8.50 0.14
N ASN A 79 -1.80 9.79 0.40
CA ASN A 79 -0.78 10.25 1.33
C ASN A 79 -1.17 9.84 2.75
N ALA A 80 -0.42 8.92 3.34
CA ALA A 80 -0.63 8.43 4.70
C ALA A 80 0.28 9.11 5.75
N SER A 81 1.01 10.16 5.36
CA SER A 81 1.86 10.93 6.27
C SER A 81 1.05 11.86 7.18
N ASP A 82 -0.17 12.23 6.77
CA ASP A 82 -1.07 13.08 7.54
C ASP A 82 -1.72 12.32 8.72
N ASP A 83 -2.58 13.00 9.49
CA ASP A 83 -3.35 12.40 10.56
C ASP A 83 -4.47 11.47 10.03
N VAL A 84 -4.96 10.58 10.90
CA VAL A 84 -5.94 9.54 10.52
C VAL A 84 -7.22 10.11 9.90
N PHE A 85 -7.71 11.27 10.33
CA PHE A 85 -8.93 11.85 9.77
C PHE A 85 -8.68 12.35 8.35
N SER A 86 -7.56 13.04 8.12
CA SER A 86 -7.18 13.52 6.79
C SER A 86 -7.02 12.36 5.80
N VAL A 87 -6.32 11.29 6.22
CA VAL A 87 -6.14 10.08 5.40
C VAL A 87 -7.49 9.42 5.09
N PHE A 88 -8.35 9.27 6.09
CA PHE A 88 -9.68 8.67 5.92
C PHE A 88 -10.53 9.44 4.89
N TRP A 89 -10.55 10.77 4.99
CA TRP A 89 -11.30 11.61 4.06
C TRP A 89 -10.77 11.55 2.63
N ASP A 90 -9.45 11.48 2.45
CA ASP A 90 -8.84 11.32 1.12
C ASP A 90 -9.26 9.98 0.47
N VAL A 91 -9.19 8.88 1.24
CA VAL A 91 -9.66 7.56 0.78
C VAL A 91 -11.14 7.62 0.39
N LEU A 92 -11.98 8.18 1.26
CA LEU A 92 -13.43 8.25 1.01
C LEU A 92 -13.75 9.08 -0.24
N HIS A 93 -13.08 10.22 -0.40
CA HIS A 93 -13.25 11.08 -1.57
C HIS A 93 -12.84 10.38 -2.87
N LYS A 94 -11.69 9.69 -2.88
CA LYS A 94 -11.21 8.93 -4.05
C LYS A 94 -12.12 7.74 -4.37
N LEU A 95 -12.60 7.02 -3.35
CA LEU A 95 -13.57 5.93 -3.51
C LEU A 95 -14.89 6.44 -4.10
N TYR A 96 -15.40 7.56 -3.60
CA TYR A 96 -16.61 8.18 -4.14
C TYR A 96 -16.43 8.57 -5.61
N LYS A 97 -15.32 9.20 -5.97
CA LYS A 97 -15.00 9.54 -7.36
C LYS A 97 -14.99 8.29 -8.26
N PHE A 98 -14.25 7.25 -7.85
CA PHE A 98 -14.20 5.98 -8.57
C PHE A 98 -15.59 5.37 -8.76
N SER A 99 -16.39 5.29 -7.70
CA SER A 99 -17.76 4.77 -7.76
C SER A 99 -18.64 5.55 -8.74
N ARG A 100 -18.53 6.89 -8.75
CA ARG A 100 -19.26 7.77 -9.68
C ARG A 100 -18.80 7.63 -11.11
N GLU A 101 -17.56 7.27 -11.38
CA GLU A 101 -17.05 7.05 -12.74
C GLU A 101 -17.45 5.67 -13.25
N LYS A 102 -17.43 4.66 -12.39
CA LYS A 102 -17.70 3.28 -12.73
C LYS A 102 -19.18 2.93 -12.92
N PHE A 103 -20.06 3.52 -12.11
CA PHE A 103 -21.50 3.19 -12.09
C PHE A 103 -22.38 4.32 -12.65
N LYS A 104 -21.80 5.20 -13.47
CA LYS A 104 -22.58 6.10 -14.35
C LYS A 104 -23.21 5.30 -15.48
#